data_AF-M5IPN9-F1
#
_entry.id   AF-M5IPN9-F1
#
_cell.length_a   1.000
_cell.length_b   1.000
_cell.length_c   1.000
_cell.angle_alpha   90.00
_cell.angle_beta   90.00
_cell.angle_gamma   90.00
#
_symmetry.space_group_name_H-M   'P 1'
#
loop_
_entity.id
_entity.type
_entity.pdbx_description
1 polymer ?
#
loop_
_entity_poly.entity_id
_entity_poly.type
_entity_poly.pdbx_seq_one_letter_code
_entity_poly.pdbx_strand_id
1 'polypeptide(L)' 'MNAPNKQKFVQYLEHYKIEPTDTDEEVSYKVLDCAYDLFCALDALSKNHNAMRAKILNILQPKGETK' A
#
# COMPACT_ATOMS: atom_id res chain seq x y z
N MET A 1 18.88 -11.89 7.93
CA MET A 1 17.52 -12.39 7.64
C MET A 1 16.93 -11.53 6.55
N ASN A 2 16.85 -12.03 5.31
CA ASN A 2 16.11 -11.33 4.25
C ASN A 2 14.63 -11.40 4.61
N ALA A 3 14.04 -10.28 5.02
CA ALA A 3 12.62 -10.22 5.25
C ALA A 3 11.91 -10.50 3.91
N PRO A 4 11.08 -11.56 3.78
CA PRO A 4 10.47 -11.96 2.52
C PRO A 4 9.67 -10.82 1.86
N ASN A 5 9.15 -9.92 2.69
CA ASN A 5 8.39 -8.74 2.24
C ASN A 5 9.28 -7.68 1.56
N LYS A 6 10.53 -7.52 2.00
CA LYS A 6 11.49 -6.60 1.34
C LYS A 6 11.87 -7.10 -0.05
N GLN A 7 12.06 -8.41 -0.20
CA GLN A 7 12.37 -9.01 -1.51
C GLN A 7 11.20 -8.88 -2.49
N LYS A 8 9.95 -9.13 -2.03
CA LYS A 8 8.76 -8.91 -2.85
C LYS A 8 8.59 -7.45 -3.28
N PHE A 9 8.90 -6.50 -2.40
CA PHE A 9 8.86 -5.08 -2.73
C PHE A 9 9.91 -4.69 -3.78
N VAL A 10 11.14 -5.20 -3.65
CA VAL A 10 12.18 -4.99 -4.67
C VAL A 10 11.76 -5.58 -6.02
N GLN A 11 11.21 -6.79 -6.04
CA GLN A 11 10.67 -7.41 -7.27
C GLN A 11 9.53 -6.59 -7.88
N TYR A 12 8.70 -5.96 -7.04
CA TYR A 12 7.63 -5.09 -7.52
C TYR A 12 8.19 -3.82 -8.18
N LEU A 13 9.22 -3.20 -7.60
CA LEU A 13 9.85 -2.00 -8.16
C LEU A 13 10.57 -2.26 -9.50
N GLU A 14 10.99 -3.49 -9.79
CA GLU A 14 11.58 -3.86 -11.08
C GLU A 14 10.65 -3.59 -12.27
N HIS A 15 9.32 -3.58 -12.08
CA HIS A 15 8.37 -3.24 -13.16
C HIS A 15 8.48 -1.78 -13.61
N TYR A 16 9.00 -0.90 -12.77
CA TYR A 16 9.18 0.53 -13.06
C TYR A 16 10.65 0.89 -13.30
N LYS A 17 11.49 -0.12 -13.57
CA LYS A 17 12.90 0.09 -13.80
C LYS A 17 13.12 1.06 -14.97
N ILE A 18 13.93 2.06 -14.69
CA ILE A 18 14.38 3.04 -15.67
C ILE A 18 15.63 2.47 -16.35
N GLU A 19 15.57 2.34 -17.66
CA GLU A 19 16.66 1.87 -18.51
C GLU A 19 17.35 3.08 -19.18
N PRO A 20 18.66 2.99 -19.49
CA PRO A 20 19.38 4.07 -20.17
C PRO A 20 18.83 4.45 -21.55
N THR A 21 18.02 3.58 -22.15
CA THR A 21 17.39 3.77 -23.45
C THR A 21 16.02 4.43 -23.38
N ASP A 22 15.48 4.61 -22.18
CA ASP A 22 14.19 5.28 -22.01
C ASP A 22 14.31 6.76 -22.36
N THR A 23 13.27 7.28 -22.99
CA THR A 23 13.07 8.71 -23.20
C THR A 23 12.61 9.41 -21.91
N ASP A 24 12.79 10.72 -21.82
CA ASP A 24 12.32 11.51 -20.67
C ASP A 24 10.80 11.36 -20.42
N GLU A 25 10.03 11.17 -21.49
CA GLU A 25 8.59 10.91 -21.41
C GLU A 25 8.30 9.53 -20.79
N GLU A 26 8.98 8.46 -21.24
CA GLU A 26 8.84 7.12 -20.66
C GLU A 26 9.25 7.07 -19.19
N VAL A 27 10.34 7.77 -18.83
CA VAL A 27 10.77 7.90 -17.43
C VAL A 27 9.68 8.60 -16.61
N SER A 28 9.08 9.66 -17.14
CA SER A 28 8.01 10.40 -16.45
C SER A 28 6.80 9.52 -16.17
N TYR A 29 6.35 8.73 -17.15
CA TYR A 29 5.25 7.78 -16.95
C TYR A 29 5.58 6.68 -15.96
N LYS A 30 6.77 6.05 -16.06
CA LYS A 30 7.20 5.01 -15.10
C LYS A 30 7.21 5.52 -13.66
N VAL A 31 7.67 6.75 -13.44
CA VAL A 31 7.67 7.38 -12.11
C VAL A 31 6.25 7.68 -11.62
N LEU A 32 5.39 8.21 -12.49
CA LEU A 32 3.99 8.50 -12.14
C LEU A 32 3.20 7.24 -11.79
N ASP A 33 3.34 6.18 -12.58
CA ASP A 33 2.67 4.90 -12.35
C ASP A 33 3.12 4.26 -11.02
N CYS A 34 4.43 4.28 -10.76
CA CYS A 34 4.99 3.81 -9.48
C CYS A 34 4.42 4.60 -8.30
N ALA A 35 4.37 5.93 -8.39
CA ALA A 35 3.82 6.78 -7.34
C ALA A 35 2.33 6.52 -7.11
N TYR A 36 1.55 6.35 -8.18
CA TYR A 36 0.13 6.05 -8.11
C TYR A 36 -0.14 4.73 -7.40
N ASP A 37 0.54 3.65 -7.80
CA ASP A 37 0.29 2.34 -7.21
C ASP A 37 0.74 2.26 -5.74
N LEU A 38 1.85 2.92 -5.39
CA LEU A 38 2.27 3.05 -3.99
C LEU A 38 1.23 3.81 -3.16
N PHE A 39 0.64 4.87 -3.71
CA PHE A 39 -0.44 5.60 -3.05
C PHE A 39 -1.67 4.69 -2.85
N CYS A 40 -2.10 3.95 -3.87
CA CYS A 40 -3.22 3.01 -3.77
C CYS A 40 -2.97 1.92 -2.71
N ALA A 41 -1.75 1.39 -2.64
CA ALA A 41 -1.38 0.40 -1.62
C ALA A 41 -1.46 0.99 -0.19
N LEU A 42 -1.00 2.23 0.00
CA LEU A 42 -1.09 2.93 1.28
C LEU A 42 -2.53 3.24 1.68
N ASP A 43 -3.37 3.67 0.74
CA ASP A 43 -4.79 3.92 0.98
C ASP A 43 -5.54 2.63 1.37
N ALA A 44 -5.27 1.52 0.67
CA ALA A 44 -5.83 0.22 1.02
C ALA A 44 -5.38 -0.24 2.43
N LEU A 45 -4.12 -0.03 2.79
CA LEU A 45 -3.60 -0.34 4.12
C LEU A 45 -4.27 0.53 5.20
N SER A 46 -4.40 1.83 4.95
CA SER A 46 -5.08 2.78 5.84
C SER A 46 -6.55 2.37 6.06
N LYS A 47 -7.28 2.05 5.00
CA LYS A 47 -8.67 1.57 5.07
C LYS A 47 -8.76 0.26 5.86
N ASN A 48 -7.84 -0.68 5.66
CA ASN A 48 -7.84 -1.94 6.41
C ASN A 48 -7.53 -1.73 7.90
N HIS A 49 -6.59 -0.85 8.23
CA HIS A 49 -6.29 -0.49 9.62
C HIS A 49 -7.49 0.19 10.29
N ASN A 50 -8.15 1.14 9.61
CA ASN A 50 -9.34 1.80 10.12
C ASN A 50 -10.52 0.82 10.29
N ALA A 51 -10.70 -0.12 9.36
CA ALA A 51 -11.71 -1.18 9.47
C ALA A 51 -11.42 -2.11 10.66
N MET A 52 -10.15 -2.46 10.90
CA MET A 52 -9.75 -3.27 12.04
C MET A 52 -9.98 -2.53 13.37
N ARG A 53 -9.62 -1.25 13.44
CA ARG A 53 -9.86 -0.38 14.60
C ARG A 53 -11.35 -0.23 14.90
N ALA A 54 -12.18 -0.04 13.88
CA ALA A 54 -13.64 0.05 14.01
C ALA A 54 -14.25 -1.26 14.53
N LYS A 55 -13.79 -2.42 14.04
CA LYS A 55 -14.21 -3.73 14.55
C LYS A 55 -13.84 -3.92 16.02
N ILE A 56 -12.62 -3.54 16.41
CA ILE A 56 -12.17 -3.62 17.81
C ILE A 56 -13.01 -2.69 18.70
N LEU A 57 -13.27 -1.45 18.27
CA LEU A 57 -14.13 -0.51 19.01
C LEU A 57 -15.57 -1.02 19.16
N ASN A 58 -16.15 -1.64 18.13
CA ASN A 58 -17.49 -2.24 18.21
C ASN A 58 -17.55 -3.47 19.15
N ILE A 59 -16.46 -4.22 19.30
CA ILE A 59 -16.37 -5.33 20.25
C ILE A 59 -16.14 -4.82 21.68
N LEU A 60 -15.37 -3.74 21.84
CA LEU A 60 -15.06 -3.13 23.13
C LEU A 60 -16.14 -2.18 23.64
N GLN A 61 -17.02 -1.66 22.78
CA GLN A 61 -18.24 -1.00 23.22
C GLN A 61 -19.08 -2.06 23.95
N PRO A 62 -19.32 -1.91 25.27
CA PRO A 62 -20.28 -2.75 25.95
C PRO A 62 -21.59 -2.54 25.21
N LYS A 63 -22.18 -3.62 24.69
CA LYS A 63 -23.59 -3.61 24.31
C LYS A 63 -24.31 -3.08 25.54
N GLY A 64 -24.83 -1.86 25.44
CA GLY A 64 -25.54 -1.23 26.54
C GLY A 64 -26.49 -2.26 27.12
N GLU A 65 -26.42 -2.41 28.43
CA GLU A 65 -27.48 -3.03 29.21
C GLU A 65 -28.77 -2.30 28.84
N THR A 66 -29.52 -2.89 27.91
CA THR A 66 -30.93 -2.56 27.71
C THR A 66 -31.62 -2.94 29.02
N LYS A 67 -31.80 -1.95 29.89
CA LYS A 67 -32.84 -1.93 30.92
C LYS A 67 -33.67 -0.67 30.72
#